data_AF-A0A839NFW8-F1
#
_entry.id   AF-A0A839NFW8-F1
#
_cell.length_a   1.000
_cell.length_b   1.000
_cell.length_c   1.000
_cell.angle_alpha   90.00
_cell.angle_beta   90.00
_cell.angle_gamma   90.00
#
_symmetry.space_group_name_H-M   'P 1'
#
loop_
_entity.id
_entity.type
_entity.pdbx_description
1 polymer ?
#
loop_
_entity_poly.entity_id
_entity_poly.type
_entity_poly.pdbx_seq_one_letter_code
_entity_poly.pdbx_strand_id
1 'polypeptide(L)'
;MSDDPEQIRAQARRAARLATEARRAATAVAANGSIRWRSQGADRYRKKLTDRAAEFRRRADDLDELSRLLYSHARHVEDHEHAIGKVVGFVEHHIDPLGFLS
;
A
#
# COMPACT_ATOMS: atom_id res chain seq x y z
N MET A 1 6.16 16.89 3.76
CA MET A 1 6.10 15.45 4.03
C MET A 1 7.48 14.93 3.71
N SER A 2 8.18 14.37 4.69
CA SER A 2 9.51 13.80 4.42
C SER A 2 9.30 12.51 3.64
N ASP A 3 9.97 12.35 2.50
CA ASP A 3 10.02 11.10 1.74
C ASP A 3 10.87 10.06 2.47
N ASP A 4 10.67 9.92 3.79
CA ASP A 4 11.39 8.96 4.61
C ASP A 4 10.92 7.53 4.24
N PRO A 5 11.85 6.62 3.88
CA PRO A 5 11.54 5.23 3.56
C PRO A 5 10.68 4.53 4.62
N GLU A 6 10.86 4.83 5.90
CA GLU A 6 10.05 4.24 6.96
C GLU A 6 8.59 4.70 6.91
N GLN A 7 8.36 5.98 6.62
CA GLN A 7 7.02 6.54 6.46
C GLN A 7 6.33 5.94 5.23
N ILE A 8 7.05 5.77 4.13
CA ILE A 8 6.52 5.13 2.90
C ILE A 8 6.11 3.67 3.20
N ARG A 9 6.95 2.91 3.92
CA ARG A 9 6.60 1.55 4.36
C ARG A 9 5.42 1.51 5.31
N ALA A 10 5.28 2.50 6.18
CA ALA A 10 4.13 2.60 7.07
C ALA A 10 2.82 2.75 6.28
N GLN A 11 2.83 3.56 5.22
CA GLN A 11 1.69 3.67 4.30
C GLN A 11 1.45 2.37 3.52
N ALA A 12 2.51 1.69 3.07
CA ALA A 12 2.39 0.39 2.41
C ALA A 12 1.69 -0.66 3.29
N ARG A 13 2.07 -0.75 4.57
CA ARG A 13 1.43 -1.62 5.56
C ARG A 13 -0.03 -1.24 5.79
N ARG A 14 -0.34 0.06 5.82
CA ARG A 14 -1.72 0.55 5.97
C ARG A 14 -2.58 0.14 4.77
N ALA A 15 -2.06 0.27 3.55
CA ALA A 15 -2.75 -0.17 2.33
C ALA A 15 -3.06 -1.68 2.38
N ALA A 16 -2.08 -2.52 2.74
CA ALA A 16 -2.27 -3.97 2.88
C ALA A 16 -3.32 -4.34 3.95
N ARG A 17 -3.37 -3.60 5.07
CA ARG A 17 -4.42 -3.77 6.09
C ARG A 17 -5.80 -3.44 5.52
N LEU A 18 -5.94 -2.32 4.82
CA LEU A 18 -7.19 -1.94 4.17
C LEU A 18 -7.63 -2.96 3.10
N ALA A 19 -6.69 -3.54 2.35
CA ALA A 19 -7.00 -4.62 1.41
C ALA A 19 -7.60 -5.85 2.12
N THR A 20 -7.02 -6.22 3.26
CA THR A 20 -7.54 -7.30 4.11
C THR A 20 -8.95 -6.98 4.64
N GLU A 21 -9.19 -5.75 5.09
CA GLU A 21 -10.51 -5.29 5.53
C GLU A 21 -11.53 -5.32 4.40
N ALA A 22 -11.16 -4.88 3.20
CA ALA A 22 -12.01 -4.93 2.01
C ALA A 22 -12.38 -6.38 1.64
N ARG A 23 -11.44 -7.33 1.74
CA ARG A 23 -11.73 -8.77 1.54
C ARG A 23 -12.72 -9.30 2.58
N ARG A 24 -12.54 -8.95 3.85
CA ARG A 24 -13.47 -9.32 4.93
C ARG A 24 -14.87 -8.76 4.66
N ALA A 25 -14.97 -7.50 4.23
CA ALA A 25 -16.22 -6.87 3.85
C ALA A 25 -16.88 -7.59 2.66
N ALA A 26 -16.11 -7.94 1.62
CA ALA A 26 -16.62 -8.72 0.48
C ALA A 26 -17.22 -10.06 0.91
N THR A 27 -16.53 -10.78 1.80
CA THR A 27 -17.02 -12.06 2.36
C THR A 27 -18.29 -11.87 3.17
N ALA A 28 -18.35 -10.85 4.03
CA ALA A 28 -19.54 -10.56 4.83
C ALA A 28 -20.75 -10.20 3.95
N VAL A 29 -20.56 -9.39 2.91
CA VAL A 29 -21.62 -9.05 1.94
C VAL A 29 -22.10 -10.29 1.18
N ALA A 30 -21.18 -11.15 0.75
CA ALA A 30 -21.53 -12.38 0.04
C ALA A 30 -22.32 -13.36 0.92
N ALA A 31 -21.96 -13.50 2.20
CA ALA A 31 -22.66 -14.35 3.15
C ALA A 31 -24.14 -13.95 3.35
N ASN A 32 -24.43 -12.65 3.30
CA ASN A 32 -25.79 -12.11 3.37
C ASN A 32 -26.65 -12.40 2.12
N GLY A 33 -26.08 -13.00 1.06
CA GLY A 33 -26.81 -13.40 -0.14
C GLY A 33 -27.77 -14.59 0.05
N SER A 34 -27.71 -15.25 1.21
CA SER A 34 -28.47 -16.47 1.56
C SER A 34 -29.95 -16.24 1.94
N ILE A 35 -30.59 -15.21 1.37
CA ILE A 35 -32.00 -14.92 1.63
C ILE A 35 -32.88 -16.04 1.07
N ARG A 36 -33.75 -16.60 1.93
CA ARG A 36 -34.62 -17.74 1.61
C ARG A 36 -35.89 -17.34 0.83
N TRP A 37 -36.32 -16.08 0.90
CA TRP A 37 -37.50 -15.60 0.19
C TRP A 37 -37.24 -15.48 -1.32
N ARG A 38 -38.20 -15.94 -2.13
CA ARG A 38 -38.15 -15.91 -3.59
C ARG A 38 -39.13 -14.86 -4.12
N SER A 39 -38.59 -13.84 -4.78
CA SER A 39 -39.34 -12.81 -5.49
C SER A 39 -38.40 -12.07 -6.44
N GLN A 40 -38.95 -11.31 -7.38
CA GLN A 40 -38.15 -10.43 -8.23
C GLN A 40 -37.34 -9.41 -7.41
N GLY A 41 -37.88 -8.96 -6.27
CA GLY A 41 -37.17 -8.09 -5.33
C GLY A 41 -35.96 -8.78 -4.69
N ALA A 42 -36.12 -10.04 -4.28
CA ALA A 42 -35.03 -10.86 -3.74
C ALA A 42 -33.92 -11.09 -4.78
N ASP A 43 -34.27 -11.30 -6.05
CA ASP A 43 -33.29 -11.46 -7.14
C ASP A 43 -32.47 -10.18 -7.36
N ARG A 44 -33.14 -9.03 -7.42
CA ARG A 44 -32.47 -7.72 -7.54
C ARG A 44 -31.55 -7.46 -6.35
N TYR A 45 -31.99 -7.83 -5.15
CA TYR A 45 -31.17 -7.66 -3.95
C TYR A 45 -29.94 -8.57 -3.96
N ARG A 46 -30.07 -9.86 -4.31
CA ARG A 46 -28.94 -10.80 -4.45
C ARG A 46 -27.94 -10.34 -5.51
N LYS A 47 -28.42 -9.77 -6.63
CA LYS A 47 -27.57 -9.14 -7.64
C LYS A 47 -26.78 -7.98 -7.05
N LYS A 48 -27.44 -7.04 -6.34
CA LYS A 48 -26.76 -5.91 -5.68
C LYS A 48 -25.70 -6.35 -4.67
N LEU A 49 -25.97 -7.40 -3.88
CA LEU A 49 -24.96 -7.95 -2.97
C LEU A 49 -23.76 -8.53 -3.72
N THR A 50 -24.00 -9.25 -4.82
CA THR A 50 -22.94 -9.81 -5.67
C THR A 50 -22.07 -8.69 -6.27
N ASP A 51 -22.71 -7.66 -6.83
CA ASP A 51 -22.03 -6.51 -7.41
C ASP A 51 -21.19 -5.77 -6.35
N ARG A 52 -21.73 -5.61 -5.14
CA ARG A 52 -21.03 -4.95 -4.03
C ARG A 52 -19.86 -5.78 -3.51
N ALA A 53 -20.00 -7.11 -3.40
CA ALA A 53 -18.90 -7.99 -3.02
C ALA A 53 -17.78 -7.94 -4.07
N ALA A 54 -18.12 -7.91 -5.36
CA ALA A 54 -17.14 -7.76 -6.44
C ALA A 54 -16.41 -6.40 -6.38
N GLU A 55 -17.11 -5.32 -6.06
CA GLU A 55 -16.50 -4.01 -5.87
C GLU A 55 -15.48 -3.99 -4.72
N PHE A 56 -15.81 -4.59 -3.57
CA PHE A 56 -14.86 -4.71 -2.46
C PHE A 56 -13.61 -5.52 -2.83
N ARG A 57 -13.76 -6.58 -3.62
CA ARG A 57 -12.60 -7.36 -4.11
C ARG A 57 -11.70 -6.53 -5.01
N ARG A 58 -12.26 -5.81 -6.00
CA ARG A 58 -11.49 -4.90 -6.85
C ARG A 58 -10.71 -3.86 -6.04
N ARG A 59 -11.37 -3.23 -5.06
CA ARG A 59 -10.69 -2.27 -4.17
C ARG A 59 -9.57 -2.92 -3.36
N ALA A 60 -9.72 -4.16 -2.94
CA ALA A 60 -8.66 -4.89 -2.24
C ALA A 60 -7.46 -5.12 -3.15
N ASP A 61 -7.70 -5.46 -4.43
CA ASP A 61 -6.64 -5.68 -5.41
C ASP A 61 -5.91 -4.36 -5.73
N ASP A 62 -6.63 -3.24 -5.87
CA ASP A 62 -6.04 -1.90 -6.04
C ASP A 62 -5.16 -1.50 -4.83
N LEU A 63 -5.60 -1.84 -3.61
CA LEU A 63 -4.86 -1.56 -2.38
C LEU A 63 -3.61 -2.42 -2.22
N ASP A 64 -3.65 -3.68 -2.65
CA ASP A 64 -2.47 -4.54 -2.69
C ASP A 64 -1.45 -4.02 -3.71
N GLU A 65 -1.91 -3.59 -4.88
CA GLU A 65 -1.04 -2.99 -5.88
C GLU A 65 -0.40 -1.69 -5.37
N LEU A 66 -1.18 -0.82 -4.72
CA LEU A 66 -0.64 0.37 -4.05
C LEU A 66 0.40 0.01 -2.98
N SER A 67 0.13 -1.01 -2.16
CA SER A 67 1.09 -1.48 -1.14
C SER A 67 2.40 -1.92 -1.78
N ARG A 68 2.33 -2.70 -2.87
CA ARG A 68 3.49 -3.17 -3.63
C ARG A 68 4.30 -2.01 -4.21
N LEU A 69 3.63 -1.03 -4.83
CA LEU A 69 4.27 0.15 -5.40
C LEU A 69 4.95 1.00 -4.33
N LEU A 70 4.32 1.20 -3.16
CA LEU A 70 4.91 1.92 -2.04
C LEU A 70 6.16 1.22 -1.49
N TYR A 71 6.14 -0.11 -1.36
CA TYR A 71 7.34 -0.86 -0.96
C TYR A 71 8.48 -0.72 -1.98
N SER A 72 8.17 -0.79 -3.26
CA SER A 72 9.15 -0.56 -4.33
C SER A 72 9.72 0.85 -4.24
N HIS A 73 8.88 1.85 -4.01
CA HIS A 73 9.30 3.24 -3.88
C HIS A 73 10.20 3.46 -2.65
N ALA A 74 9.84 2.93 -1.48
CA ALA A 74 10.66 3.03 -0.28
C ALA A 74 12.06 2.46 -0.50
N ARG A 75 12.15 1.32 -1.21
CA ARG A 75 13.45 0.72 -1.59
C ARG A 75 14.25 1.64 -2.50
N HIS A 76 13.62 2.22 -3.52
CA HIS A 76 14.30 3.16 -4.41
C HIS A 76 14.81 4.40 -3.67
N VAL A 77 14.05 4.91 -2.69
CA VAL A 77 14.51 6.04 -1.87
C VAL A 77 15.74 5.65 -1.06
N GLU A 78 15.73 4.51 -0.36
CA GLU A 78 16.90 4.05 0.41
C GLU A 78 18.13 3.83 -0.46
N ASP A 79 17.95 3.20 -1.63
CA ASP A 79 19.05 2.98 -2.56
C ASP A 79 19.66 4.33 -3.01
N HIS A 80 18.82 5.36 -3.19
CA HIS A 80 19.24 6.71 -3.54
C HIS A 80 19.95 7.43 -2.39
N GLU A 81 19.38 7.38 -1.18
CA GLU A 81 19.98 7.95 0.04
C GLU A 81 21.34 7.32 0.33
N HIS A 82 21.46 5.99 0.18
CA HIS A 82 22.72 5.27 0.37
C HIS A 82 23.76 5.64 -0.70
N ALA A 83 23.35 5.83 -1.95
CA ALA A 83 24.24 6.27 -3.01
C ALA A 83 24.77 7.70 -2.75
N ILE A 84 23.90 8.62 -2.34
CA ILE A 84 24.29 9.99 -1.95
C ILE A 84 25.24 9.95 -0.76
N GLY A 85 24.93 9.16 0.28
CA GLY A 85 25.79 9.04 1.47
C GLY A 85 27.20 8.54 1.14
N LYS A 86 27.35 7.60 0.20
CA LYS A 86 28.67 7.16 -0.29
C LYS A 86 29.44 8.27 -0.99
N VAL A 87 28.77 9.07 -1.84
CA VAL A 87 29.40 10.18 -2.54
C VAL A 87 29.83 11.27 -1.54
N VAL A 88 28.96 11.64 -0.60
CA VAL A 88 29.28 12.63 0.45
C VAL A 88 30.45 12.16 1.31
N GLY A 89 30.42 10.92 1.81
CA GLY A 89 31.52 10.36 2.60
C GLY A 89 32.84 10.26 1.82
N PHE A 90 32.79 9.98 0.52
CA PHE A 90 33.98 10.01 -0.34
C PHE A 90 34.54 11.42 -0.48
N VAL A 91 33.67 12.42 -0.69
CA VAL A 91 34.03 13.84 -0.80
C VAL A 91 34.63 14.37 0.51
N GLU A 92 34.02 14.10 1.66
CA GLU A 92 34.57 14.48 2.97
C GLU A 92 35.93 13.86 3.21
N HIS A 93 36.13 12.59 2.85
CA HIS A 93 37.41 11.90 3.08
C HIS A 93 38.52 12.32 2.08
N HIS A 94 38.19 12.90 0.92
CA HIS A 94 39.17 13.28 -0.11
C HIS A 94 39.36 14.80 -0.26
N ILE A 95 38.43 15.64 0.19
CA ILE A 95 38.52 17.10 0.15
C ILE A 95 39.09 17.69 1.45
N ASP A 96 39.31 16.88 2.50
CA ASP A 96 40.14 17.23 3.67
C ASP A 96 41.60 16.68 3.65
N PRO A 97 42.47 17.07 2.69
CA PRO A 97 43.91 16.93 2.84
C PRO A 97 44.61 18.23 3.31
N LEU A 98 43.89 19.33 3.55
CA LEU A 98 44.51 20.60 3.99
C LEU A 98 43.82 21.15 5.25
N GLY A 99 44.51 20.94 6.36
CA GLY A 99 44.08 21.32 7.70
C GLY A 99 43.64 22.77 7.83
N PHE A 100 42.50 22.93 8.50
CA PHE A 100 42.19 24.11 9.29
C PHE A 100 42.24 23.73 10.77
N LEU A 101 43.46 23.41 11.24
CA LEU A 101 43.88 23.84 12.57
C LEU A 101 44.50 25.22 12.38
N SER A 102 43.75 26.26 12.71
CA SER A 102 44.30 27.45 13.34
C SER A 102 43.22 28.15 14.16
#